data_AF-A0A368YG12-F1
#
_entry.id   AF-A0A368YG12-F1
#
_cell.length_a   1.000
_cell.length_b   1.000
_cell.length_c   1.000
_cell.angle_alpha   90.00
_cell.angle_beta   90.00
_cell.angle_gamma   90.00
#
_symmetry.space_group_name_H-M   'P 1'
#
loop_
_entity.id
_entity.type
_entity.pdbx_description
1 polymer ?
#
loop_
_entity_poly.entity_id
_entity_poly.type
_entity_poly.pdbx_seq_one_letter_code
_entity_poly.pdbx_strand_id
1 'polypeptide(L)'
;RKGPIMPAYTATDSWSAAITVAAGDIIQNTGRRLLLVCPVTPAADGDAVDLHPDQPGFAFDRATSIRVRSGSRLEGSFKIIRGL
;
A
#
# COMPACT_ATOMS: atom_id res chain seq x y z
N ARG A 1 11.25 -18.86 -16.47
CA ARG A 1 11.82 -17.58 -16.00
C ARG A 1 11.11 -17.22 -14.69
N LYS A 2 11.81 -17.22 -13.55
CA LYS A 2 11.24 -16.83 -12.25
C LYS A 2 11.03 -15.31 -12.34
N GLY A 3 9.77 -14.85 -12.34
CA GLY A 3 9.46 -13.42 -12.41
C GLY A 3 10.11 -12.64 -11.25
N PRO A 4 10.19 -11.31 -11.33
CA PRO A 4 10.72 -10.50 -10.23
C PRO A 4 10.00 -10.89 -8.92
N ILE A 5 10.77 -11.16 -7.86
CA ILE A 5 10.23 -11.39 -6.53
C ILE A 5 9.66 -10.04 -6.06
N MET A 6 8.37 -9.82 -6.28
CA MET A 6 7.67 -8.67 -5.74
C MET A 6 7.47 -8.92 -4.24
N PRO A 7 8.06 -8.11 -3.34
CA PRO A 7 7.84 -8.28 -1.92
C PRO A 7 6.35 -8.08 -1.62
N ALA A 8 5.73 -9.11 -1.06
CA ALA A 8 4.41 -9.00 -0.44
C ALA A 8 4.58 -8.38 0.94
N TYR A 9 3.80 -7.33 1.21
CA TYR A 9 3.78 -6.62 2.48
C TYR A 9 2.52 -7.01 3.26
N THR A 10 2.67 -7.10 4.57
CA THR A 10 1.54 -7.28 5.50
C THR A 10 1.20 -5.94 6.12
N ALA A 11 -0.09 -5.60 6.14
CA ALA A 11 -0.62 -4.44 6.84
C ALA A 11 -1.38 -4.91 8.08
N THR A 12 -0.99 -4.42 9.27
CA THR A 12 -1.70 -4.68 10.52
C THR A 12 -2.68 -3.54 10.81
N ASP A 13 -3.34 -3.54 11.97
CA ASP A 13 -4.24 -2.45 12.38
C ASP A 13 -3.52 -1.14 12.73
N SER A 14 -2.18 -1.18 12.78
CA SER A 14 -1.29 -0.05 13.03
C SER A 14 -0.58 0.41 11.75
N TRP A 15 -0.24 1.69 11.66
CA TRP A 15 0.52 2.24 10.54
C TRP A 15 1.90 1.57 10.42
N SER A 16 2.23 1.10 9.21
CA SER A 16 3.55 0.56 8.90
C SER A 16 4.66 1.60 9.09
N ALA A 17 5.91 1.12 9.08
CA ALA A 17 7.04 1.98 8.77
C ALA A 17 6.85 2.65 7.40
N ALA A 18 7.56 3.76 7.17
CA ALA A 18 7.52 4.44 5.88
C ALA A 18 8.06 3.55 4.76
N ILE A 19 7.33 3.47 3.65
CA ILE A 19 7.69 2.71 2.46
C ILE A 19 7.93 3.70 1.33
N THR A 20 9.16 3.73 0.82
CA THR A 20 9.52 4.58 -0.32
C THR A 20 8.98 3.99 -1.63
N VAL A 21 8.28 4.83 -2.38
CA VAL A 21 7.75 4.55 -3.71
C VAL A 21 8.30 5.56 -4.71
N ALA A 22 8.55 5.11 -5.93
CA ALA A 22 8.95 5.94 -7.05
C ALA A 22 7.73 6.35 -7.89
N ALA A 23 7.92 7.34 -8.77
CA ALA A 23 6.96 7.59 -9.84
C ALA A 23 6.83 6.34 -10.74
N GLY A 24 5.61 5.99 -11.13
CA GLY A 24 5.28 4.80 -11.92
C GLY A 24 5.09 3.52 -11.10
N ASP A 25 5.40 3.52 -9.80
CA ASP A 25 5.07 2.39 -8.93
C ASP A 25 3.55 2.27 -8.74
N ILE A 26 3.06 1.05 -8.53
CA ILE A 26 1.67 0.79 -8.16
C ILE A 26 1.60 0.08 -6.81
N ILE A 27 0.79 0.60 -5.89
CA ILE A 27 0.32 -0.17 -4.74
C ILE A 27 -0.93 -0.95 -5.10
N GLN A 28 -0.92 -2.26 -4.87
CA GLN A 28 -2.07 -3.12 -5.13
C GLN A 28 -2.41 -3.93 -3.87
N ASN A 29 -3.68 -3.88 -3.46
CA ASN A 29 -4.20 -4.75 -2.42
C ASN A 29 -4.38 -6.16 -3.00
N THR A 30 -3.74 -7.14 -2.37
CA THR A 30 -3.78 -8.56 -2.77
C THR A 30 -4.48 -9.41 -1.72
N GLY A 31 -4.96 -8.80 -0.63
CA GLY A 31 -5.66 -9.44 0.46
C GLY A 31 -7.17 -9.39 0.30
N ARG A 32 -7.90 -9.59 1.41
CA ARG A 32 -9.38 -9.56 1.47
C ARG A 32 -9.92 -8.40 2.30
N ARG A 33 -9.04 -7.54 2.83
CA ARG A 33 -9.39 -6.47 3.76
C ARG A 33 -9.14 -5.12 3.10
N LEU A 34 -9.95 -4.12 3.44
CA LEU A 34 -9.68 -2.74 3.10
C LEU A 34 -8.32 -2.35 3.67
N LEU A 35 -7.51 -1.64 2.86
CA LEU A 35 -6.27 -1.02 3.30
C LEU A 35 -6.42 0.49 3.26
N LEU A 36 -5.78 1.15 4.21
CA LEU A 36 -5.63 2.59 4.26
C LEU A 36 -4.20 2.94 3.87
N VAL A 37 -4.03 3.79 2.87
CA VAL A 37 -2.72 4.22 2.37
C VAL A 37 -2.57 5.73 2.60
N CYS A 38 -1.63 6.12 3.45
CA CYS A 38 -1.41 7.52 3.80
C CYS A 38 -0.02 8.01 3.35
N PRO A 39 0.07 9.08 2.55
CA PRO A 39 1.34 9.68 2.14
C PRO A 39 1.86 10.76 3.11
N VAL A 40 1.09 11.13 4.14
CA VAL A 40 1.41 12.23 5.07
C VAL A 40 2.12 11.71 6.32
N THR A 41 2.91 12.57 6.97
CA THR A 41 3.54 12.30 8.27
C THR A 41 3.17 13.39 9.29
N PRO A 42 2.66 13.04 10.49
CA PRO A 42 2.27 11.68 10.91
C PRO A 42 1.09 11.14 10.09
N ALA A 43 1.00 9.81 9.96
CA ALA A 43 -0.12 9.19 9.25
C ALA A 43 -1.37 9.21 10.11
N ALA A 44 -2.50 9.57 9.50
CA ALA A 44 -3.80 9.64 10.13
C ALA A 44 -4.87 9.11 9.17
N ASP A 45 -5.97 8.57 9.72
CA ASP A 45 -7.04 7.98 8.92
C ASP A 45 -7.73 9.00 8.00
N GLY A 46 -7.85 10.26 8.45
CA GLY A 46 -8.46 11.33 7.65
C GLY A 46 -7.65 11.76 6.43
N ASP A 47 -6.37 11.42 6.37
CA ASP A 47 -5.45 11.73 5.27
C ASP A 47 -5.12 10.48 4.43
N ALA A 48 -5.84 9.38 4.66
CA ALA A 48 -5.62 8.11 4.00
C ALA A 48 -6.56 7.93 2.81
N VAL A 49 -6.08 7.18 1.82
CA VAL A 49 -6.87 6.71 0.69
C VAL A 49 -7.23 5.24 0.91
N ASP A 50 -8.51 4.94 0.71
CA ASP A 50 -9.07 3.59 0.79
C ASP A 50 -8.69 2.75 -0.43
N LEU A 51 -7.91 1.70 -0.21
CA LEU A 51 -7.56 0.72 -1.23
C LEU A 51 -8.32 -0.59 -1.01
N HIS A 52 -9.43 -0.76 -1.73
CA HIS A 52 -10.25 -1.95 -1.63
C HIS A 52 -9.63 -3.17 -2.34
N PRO A 53 -9.93 -4.41 -1.91
CA PRO A 53 -9.43 -5.63 -2.55
C PRO A 53 -9.82 -5.82 -4.03
N ASP A 54 -10.93 -5.22 -4.46
CA ASP A 54 -11.48 -5.30 -5.81
C ASP A 54 -10.97 -4.18 -6.74
N GLN A 55 -10.19 -3.24 -6.22
CA GLN A 55 -9.59 -2.17 -7.00
C GLN A 55 -8.28 -2.64 -7.66
N PRO A 56 -7.97 -2.17 -8.88
CA PRO A 56 -6.75 -2.56 -9.59
C PRO A 56 -5.45 -2.06 -8.91
N GLY A 57 -5.53 -1.05 -8.04
CA GLY A 57 -4.39 -0.42 -7.37
C GLY A 57 -4.31 1.08 -7.63
N PHE A 58 -3.39 1.75 -6.95
CA PHE A 58 -3.06 3.17 -7.19
C PHE A 58 -1.66 3.31 -7.75
N ALA A 59 -1.53 4.06 -8.84
CA ALA A 59 -0.24 4.46 -9.38
C ALA A 59 0.24 5.74 -8.71
N PHE A 60 1.54 5.80 -8.43
CA PHE A 60 2.19 7.01 -7.92
C PHE A 60 2.73 7.83 -9.09
N ASP A 61 2.29 9.09 -9.21
CA ASP A 61 2.75 10.01 -10.25
C ASP A 61 4.13 10.63 -9.93
N ARG A 62 4.50 10.64 -8.65
CA ARG A 62 5.76 11.15 -8.13
C ARG A 62 6.33 10.26 -7.03
N ALA A 63 7.64 10.34 -6.83
CA ALA A 63 8.30 9.65 -5.72
C ALA A 63 7.83 10.22 -4.37
N THR A 64 7.53 9.34 -3.42
CA THR A 64 7.09 9.72 -2.07
C THR A 64 7.33 8.59 -1.05
N SER A 65 6.96 8.82 0.20
CA SER A 65 6.87 7.80 1.23
C SER A 65 5.42 7.59 1.64
N ILE A 66 4.98 6.33 1.66
CA ILE A 66 3.64 5.95 2.13
C ILE A 66 3.72 5.13 3.41
N ARG A 67 2.64 5.13 4.17
CA ARG A 67 2.40 4.17 5.25
C ARG A 67 1.08 3.49 4.97
N VAL A 68 1.00 2.20 5.33
CA VAL A 68 -0.17 1.38 5.06
C VAL A 68 -0.61 0.72 6.36
N ARG A 69 -1.91 0.68 6.60
CA ARG A 69 -2.53 -0.15 7.64
C ARG A 69 -3.78 -0.83 7.10
N SER A 70 -4.22 -1.88 7.77
CA SER A 70 -5.52 -2.48 7.56
C SER A 70 -6.60 -1.56 8.11
N GLY A 71 -7.69 -1.40 7.36
CA GLY A 71 -8.91 -0.72 7.83
C GLY A 71 -9.69 -1.54 8.88
N SER A 72 -9.17 -2.71 9.27
CA SER A 72 -9.76 -3.59 10.29
C SER A 72 -8.70 -4.04 11.30
N ARG A 73 -9.13 -4.71 12.38
CA ARG A 73 -8.23 -5.36 13.35
C ARG A 73 -7.50 -6.60 12.81
N LEU A 74 -7.79 -7.01 11.58
CA LEU A 74 -7.23 -8.19 10.95
C LEU A 74 -6.18 -7.79 9.91
N GLU A 75 -5.20 -8.66 9.71
CA GLU A 75 -4.15 -8.42 8.72
C GLU A 75 -4.69 -8.30 7.29
N GLY A 76 -4.13 -7.35 6.56
CA GLY A 76 -4.27 -7.21 5.12
C GLY A 76 -2.96 -7.50 4.42
N SER A 77 -3.02 -7.64 3.10
CA SER A 77 -1.84 -7.94 2.27
C SER A 77 -1.84 -7.05 1.04
N PHE A 78 -0.67 -6.53 0.70
CA PHE A 78 -0.49 -5.74 -0.51
C PHE A 78 0.87 -5.99 -1.13
N LYS A 79 1.05 -5.51 -2.35
CA LYS A 79 2.34 -5.48 -3.03
C LYS A 79 2.58 -4.11 -3.63
N ILE A 80 3.84 -3.79 -3.87
CA ILE A 80 4.25 -2.67 -4.70
C ILE A 80 4.82 -3.24 -5.99
N ILE A 81 4.17 -2.96 -7.10
CA ILE A 81 4.64 -3.27 -8.44
C ILE A 81 5.55 -2.13 -8.85
N ARG A 82 6.82 -2.41 -9.14
CA ARG A 82 7.82 -1.40 -9.47
C ARG A 82 7.83 -1.10 -10.97
N GLY A 83 7.79 0.18 -11.33
CA GLY A 83 8.02 0.69 -12.69
C GLY A 83 7.08 0.14 -13.77
N LEU A 84 5.86 0.67 -13.83
CA LEU A 84 5.14 0.73 -15.11
C LEU A 84 5.76 1.76 -16.06
#